data_AF-A0A736I8B2-F1
#
_entry.id   AF-A0A736I8B2-F1
#
_cell.length_a   1.000
_cell.length_b   1.000
_cell.length_c   1.000
_cell.angle_alpha   90.00
_cell.angle_beta   90.00
_cell.angle_gamma   90.00
#
_symmetry.space_group_name_H-M   'P 1'
#
loop_
_entity.id
_entity.type
_entity.pdbx_description
1 polymer ?
#
loop_
_entity_poly.entity_id
_entity_poly.type
_entity_poly.pdbx_seq_one_letter_code
_entity_poly.pdbx_strand_id
1 'polypeptide(L)'
;MSGVPPFNNDEPVWHFHPVVFLSTLFDDDQLITYEQLKLMLPSDQEAKASIYLKPLNEAMRLFEINTPLRKSHFMAQILHETGFFMYTEEIASGNAYEGRSDLGNNHAGDGPLFKGRGLLQITGRSNYTKCQEYLRTKLNDRMFDITSSMSKAKQLSENPRYAALASGYFWKYIKLKLNTTADKDDVYWVSVYVNGWAVQEHPYYPDKAREPNHMDDRVNKLSIVKNAFGLE
;
A
#
# COMPACT_ATOMS: atom_id res chain seq x y z
N MET A 1 45.06 -1.14 -32.87
CA MET A 1 44.17 -1.93 -32.00
C MET A 1 44.17 -3.35 -32.53
N SER A 2 44.60 -4.34 -31.75
CA SER A 2 44.57 -5.76 -32.14
C SER A 2 43.12 -6.23 -32.15
N GLY A 3 42.62 -6.65 -33.32
CA GLY A 3 41.29 -7.22 -33.47
C GLY A 3 41.18 -8.56 -32.75
N VAL A 4 39.97 -8.87 -32.27
CA VAL A 4 39.67 -10.15 -31.64
C VAL A 4 39.72 -11.26 -32.72
N PRO A 5 40.34 -12.42 -32.44
CA PRO A 5 40.35 -13.55 -33.38
C PRO A 5 38.92 -13.98 -33.77
N PRO A 6 38.70 -14.43 -35.02
CA PRO A 6 37.39 -14.91 -35.46
C PRO A 6 36.98 -16.19 -34.71
N PHE A 7 35.68 -16.30 -34.42
CA PHE A 7 35.09 -17.50 -33.82
C PHE A 7 35.03 -18.61 -34.87
N ASN A 8 35.94 -19.59 -34.77
CA ASN A 8 36.13 -20.64 -35.79
C ASN A 8 35.71 -22.05 -35.32
N ASN A 9 35.12 -22.17 -34.14
CA ASN A 9 34.64 -23.46 -33.62
C ASN A 9 33.11 -23.44 -33.59
N ASP A 10 32.45 -24.54 -33.95
CA ASP A 10 30.99 -24.77 -33.86
C ASP A 10 30.46 -24.77 -32.39
N GLU A 11 31.21 -24.17 -31.47
CA GLU A 11 30.84 -24.05 -30.07
C GLU A 11 29.78 -22.95 -29.88
N PRO A 12 28.77 -23.17 -29.03
CA PRO A 12 27.76 -22.16 -28.74
C PRO A 12 28.40 -20.89 -28.16
N VAL A 13 28.32 -19.80 -28.91
CA VAL A 13 28.75 -18.48 -28.44
C VAL A 13 27.66 -17.91 -27.53
N TRP A 14 28.03 -17.56 -26.31
CA TRP A 14 27.14 -16.85 -25.39
C TRP A 14 26.90 -15.44 -25.90
N HIS A 15 25.66 -15.14 -26.27
CA HIS A 15 25.25 -13.80 -26.66
C HIS A 15 24.48 -13.16 -25.50
N PHE A 16 24.98 -12.03 -25.02
CA PHE A 16 24.26 -11.19 -24.08
C PHE A 16 23.36 -10.25 -24.90
N HIS A 17 22.04 -10.32 -24.73
CA HIS A 17 21.15 -9.44 -25.47
C HIS A 17 21.24 -8.02 -24.89
N PRO A 18 21.81 -7.02 -25.60
CA PRO A 18 22.13 -5.73 -25.01
C PRO A 18 20.91 -4.98 -24.50
N VAL A 19 19.76 -5.14 -25.17
CA VAL A 19 18.48 -4.53 -24.75
C VAL A 19 17.96 -5.14 -23.45
N VAL A 20 18.13 -6.45 -23.24
CA VAL A 20 17.69 -7.12 -22.00
C VAL A 20 18.59 -6.71 -20.84
N PHE A 21 19.89 -6.61 -21.09
CA PHE A 21 20.85 -6.08 -20.12
C PHE A 21 20.58 -4.62 -19.77
N LEU A 22 20.32 -3.76 -20.76
CA LEU A 22 19.97 -2.36 -20.52
C LEU A 22 18.64 -2.25 -19.76
N SER A 23 17.62 -3.05 -20.08
CA SER A 23 16.38 -3.08 -19.28
C SER A 23 16.58 -3.58 -17.85
N THR A 24 17.62 -4.37 -17.58
CA THR A 24 17.99 -4.75 -16.21
C THR A 24 18.81 -3.68 -15.48
N LEU A 25 19.39 -2.72 -16.20
CA LEU A 25 20.17 -1.60 -15.64
C LEU A 25 19.33 -0.34 -15.41
N PHE A 26 18.24 -0.16 -16.14
CA PHE A 26 17.28 0.92 -15.91
C PHE A 26 16.13 0.41 -15.02
N ASP A 27 15.93 1.06 -13.87
CA ASP A 27 14.86 0.78 -12.91
C ASP A 27 13.50 1.31 -13.43
N ASP A 28 13.15 0.97 -14.67
CA ASP A 28 11.92 1.36 -15.38
C ASP A 28 10.65 0.67 -14.82
N ASP A 29 10.82 -0.11 -13.76
CA ASP A 29 9.76 -0.86 -13.06
C ASP A 29 9.16 -0.06 -11.88
N GLN A 30 9.58 1.20 -11.68
CA GLN A 30 8.99 2.08 -10.67
C GLN A 30 7.63 2.61 -11.14
N LEU A 31 6.58 2.21 -10.43
CA LEU A 31 5.22 2.71 -10.62
C LEU A 31 5.05 4.15 -10.11
N ILE A 32 5.84 4.57 -9.12
CA ILE A 32 5.94 5.96 -8.64
C ILE A 32 7.42 6.34 -8.50
N THR A 33 7.79 7.55 -8.91
CA THR A 33 9.16 8.06 -8.75
C THR A 33 9.36 8.80 -7.43
N TYR A 34 10.63 9.02 -7.06
CA TYR A 34 10.96 9.84 -5.89
C TYR A 34 10.38 11.26 -5.98
N GLU A 35 10.54 11.91 -7.14
CA GLU A 35 10.04 13.28 -7.36
C GLU A 35 8.52 13.35 -7.28
N GLN A 36 7.81 12.37 -7.85
CA GLN A 36 6.35 12.29 -7.73
C GLN A 36 5.93 12.15 -6.27
N LEU A 37 6.55 11.23 -5.52
CA LEU A 37 6.22 11.03 -4.12
C LEU A 37 6.54 12.27 -3.28
N LYS A 38 7.64 12.97 -3.57
CA LYS A 38 8.02 14.21 -2.90
C LYS A 38 6.97 15.31 -3.10
N LEU A 39 6.46 15.48 -4.32
CA LEU A 39 5.40 16.45 -4.64
C LEU A 39 4.08 16.17 -3.91
N MET A 40 3.86 14.94 -3.44
CA MET A 40 2.66 14.56 -2.68
C MET A 40 2.75 14.88 -1.18
N LEU A 41 3.96 15.24 -0.69
CA LEU A 41 4.23 15.43 0.73
C LEU A 41 4.40 16.91 1.07
N PRO A 42 4.02 17.33 2.29
CA PRO A 42 4.40 18.65 2.79
C PRO A 42 5.93 18.71 2.98
N SER A 43 6.48 19.93 2.91
CA SER A 43 7.93 20.17 2.89
C SER A 43 8.67 19.61 4.11
N ASP A 44 8.05 19.63 5.28
CA ASP A 44 8.58 19.09 6.54
C ASP A 44 8.57 17.55 6.60
N GLN A 45 7.97 16.87 5.61
CA GLN A 45 7.87 15.41 5.56
C GLN A 45 8.50 14.79 4.31
N GLU A 46 9.10 15.58 3.41
CA GLU A 46 9.73 15.10 2.18
C GLU A 46 10.75 13.97 2.40
N ALA A 47 11.48 14.00 3.53
CA ALA A 47 12.46 12.97 3.87
C ALA A 47 11.85 11.55 3.91
N LYS A 48 10.55 11.43 4.20
CA LYS A 48 9.82 10.14 4.22
C LYS A 48 9.67 9.52 2.84
N ALA A 49 9.77 10.30 1.76
CA ALA A 49 9.77 9.77 0.40
C ALA A 49 10.86 8.71 0.21
N SER A 50 12.06 8.95 0.73
CA SER A 50 13.18 8.00 0.64
C SER A 50 12.92 6.69 1.38
N ILE A 51 12.14 6.74 2.46
CA ILE A 51 11.78 5.58 3.30
C ILE A 51 10.73 4.72 2.60
N TYR A 52 9.70 5.36 2.03
CA TYR A 52 8.52 4.66 1.52
C TYR A 52 8.53 4.39 0.01
N LEU A 53 9.41 5.02 -0.77
CA LEU A 53 9.45 4.85 -2.22
C LEU A 53 9.52 3.37 -2.65
N LYS A 54 10.52 2.64 -2.14
CA LYS A 54 10.69 1.22 -2.47
C LYS A 54 9.55 0.35 -1.92
N PRO A 55 9.15 0.46 -0.63
CA PRO A 55 7.97 -0.22 -0.09
C PRO A 55 6.68 -0.05 -0.90
N LEU A 56 6.36 1.19 -1.29
CA LEU A 56 5.13 1.51 -2.02
C LEU A 56 5.16 0.92 -3.44
N ASN A 57 6.27 1.06 -4.15
CA ASN A 57 6.43 0.47 -5.48
C ASN A 57 6.30 -1.05 -5.45
N GLU A 58 6.91 -1.71 -4.47
CA GLU A 58 6.79 -3.16 -4.28
C GLU A 58 5.33 -3.58 -4.04
N ALA A 59 4.63 -2.89 -3.14
CA ALA A 59 3.23 -3.16 -2.86
C ALA A 59 2.35 -2.91 -4.10
N MET A 60 2.50 -1.78 -4.77
CA MET A 60 1.69 -1.44 -5.95
C MET A 60 1.84 -2.48 -7.07
N ARG A 61 3.06 -2.98 -7.30
CA ARG A 61 3.31 -4.07 -8.28
C ARG A 61 2.62 -5.36 -7.84
N LEU A 62 2.86 -5.80 -6.60
CA LEU A 62 2.36 -7.08 -6.10
C LEU A 62 0.82 -7.16 -6.08
N PHE A 63 0.15 -6.02 -5.94
CA PHE A 63 -1.30 -5.93 -5.75
C PHE A 63 -2.04 -5.27 -6.94
N GLU A 64 -1.35 -5.11 -8.08
CA GLU A 64 -1.92 -4.58 -9.33
C GLU A 64 -2.55 -3.18 -9.18
N ILE A 65 -1.90 -2.34 -8.38
CA ILE A 65 -2.25 -0.92 -8.18
C ILE A 65 -1.40 -0.12 -9.16
N ASN A 66 -1.65 -0.32 -10.47
CA ASN A 66 -0.70 0.01 -11.53
C ASN A 66 -1.24 0.99 -12.59
N THR A 67 -2.53 1.30 -12.60
CA THR A 67 -3.06 2.40 -13.44
C THR A 67 -2.83 3.75 -12.75
N PRO A 68 -2.71 4.87 -13.49
CA PRO A 68 -2.55 6.19 -12.88
C PRO A 68 -3.62 6.51 -11.83
N LEU A 69 -4.88 6.17 -12.08
CA LEU A 69 -5.98 6.36 -11.12
C LEU A 69 -5.86 5.45 -9.90
N ARG A 70 -5.58 4.14 -10.07
CA ARG A 70 -5.37 3.24 -8.92
C ARG A 70 -4.25 3.72 -8.01
N LYS A 71 -3.12 4.12 -8.59
CA LYS A 71 -1.99 4.70 -7.84
C LYS A 71 -2.42 5.96 -7.10
N SER A 72 -3.16 6.83 -7.79
CA SER A 72 -3.61 8.11 -7.21
C SER A 72 -4.52 7.91 -6.01
N HIS A 73 -5.56 7.08 -6.15
CA HIS A 73 -6.49 6.78 -5.07
C HIS A 73 -5.81 6.03 -3.91
N PHE A 74 -4.95 5.05 -4.20
CA PHE A 74 -4.21 4.32 -3.15
C PHE A 74 -3.32 5.26 -2.33
N MET A 75 -2.54 6.11 -3.01
CA MET A 75 -1.68 7.09 -2.33
C MET A 75 -2.49 8.13 -1.56
N ALA A 76 -3.55 8.68 -2.13
CA ALA A 76 -4.39 9.67 -1.45
C ALA A 76 -4.97 9.13 -0.14
N GLN A 77 -5.47 7.90 -0.15
CA GLN A 77 -5.98 7.23 1.05
C GLN A 77 -4.86 6.97 2.06
N ILE A 78 -3.69 6.49 1.64
CA ILE A 78 -2.54 6.31 2.53
C ILE A 78 -2.13 7.62 3.21
N LEU A 79 -1.98 8.70 2.44
CA LEU A 79 -1.58 9.99 2.98
C LEU A 79 -2.61 10.52 3.97
N HIS A 80 -3.89 10.27 3.72
CA HIS A 80 -4.97 10.61 4.65
C HIS A 80 -4.88 9.80 5.95
N GLU A 81 -4.95 8.47 5.85
CA GLU A 81 -5.02 7.56 7.00
C GLU A 81 -3.79 7.63 7.90
N THR A 82 -2.64 8.01 7.34
CA THR A 82 -1.37 8.07 8.08
C THR A 82 -0.96 9.48 8.47
N GLY A 83 -1.70 10.51 8.02
CA GLY A 83 -1.26 11.90 8.13
C GLY A 83 0.12 12.11 7.48
N PHE A 84 0.27 11.74 6.21
CA PHE A 84 1.55 11.79 5.48
C PHE A 84 2.65 10.91 6.11
N PHE A 85 2.30 9.68 6.49
CA PHE A 85 3.19 8.71 7.16
C PHE A 85 3.65 9.14 8.56
N MET A 86 2.90 10.00 9.25
CA MET A 86 3.14 10.34 10.67
C MET A 86 2.73 9.19 11.59
N TYR A 87 1.66 8.48 11.23
CA TYR A 87 1.06 7.44 12.05
C TYR A 87 0.96 6.13 11.24
N THR A 88 1.54 5.05 11.76
CA THR A 88 1.47 3.71 11.16
C THR A 88 0.86 2.66 12.10
N GLU A 89 0.49 3.07 13.32
CA GLU A 89 -0.22 2.26 14.31
C GLU A 89 -1.41 3.06 14.85
N GLU A 90 -2.58 2.41 14.94
CA GLU A 90 -3.76 2.99 15.58
C GLU A 90 -3.45 3.33 17.05
N ILE A 91 -3.82 4.53 17.51
CA ILE A 91 -3.63 4.96 18.91
C ILE A 91 -4.50 4.12 19.86
N ALA A 92 -5.65 3.63 19.37
CA ALA A 92 -6.57 2.83 20.16
C ALA A 92 -5.92 1.53 20.69
N SER A 93 -6.43 1.06 21.84
CA SER A 93 -5.92 -0.17 22.48
C SER A 93 -6.24 -1.44 21.70
N GLY A 94 -7.23 -1.41 20.81
CA GLY A 94 -7.75 -2.58 20.12
C GLY A 94 -8.78 -3.39 20.92
N ASN A 95 -9.09 -3.00 22.16
CA ASN A 95 -10.07 -3.70 23.00
C ASN A 95 -11.48 -3.76 22.37
N ALA A 96 -11.84 -2.77 21.54
CA ALA A 96 -13.10 -2.76 20.80
C ALA A 96 -13.21 -3.91 19.78
N TYR A 97 -12.09 -4.55 19.42
CA TYR A 97 -12.05 -5.70 18.53
C TYR A 97 -12.05 -7.05 19.27
N GLU A 98 -11.95 -7.05 20.60
CA GLU A 98 -11.95 -8.29 21.39
C GLU A 98 -13.27 -9.05 21.22
N GLY A 99 -13.21 -10.37 20.99
CA GLY A 99 -14.40 -11.22 20.83
C GLY A 99 -15.19 -11.00 19.53
N ARG A 100 -14.72 -10.15 18.61
CA ARG A 100 -15.38 -9.89 17.31
C ARG A 100 -15.22 -11.10 16.38
N SER A 101 -16.25 -11.94 16.34
CA SER A 101 -16.28 -13.16 15.53
C SER A 101 -16.21 -12.89 14.02
N ASP A 102 -16.76 -11.77 13.54
CA ASP A 102 -16.67 -11.33 12.14
C ASP A 102 -15.22 -10.99 11.72
N LEU A 103 -14.36 -10.65 12.69
CA LEU A 103 -12.91 -10.44 12.50
C LEU A 103 -12.09 -11.70 12.77
N GLY A 104 -12.74 -12.78 13.22
CA GLY A 104 -12.11 -14.02 13.69
C GLY A 104 -11.39 -13.89 15.04
N ASN A 105 -11.66 -12.82 15.80
CA ASN A 105 -11.07 -12.58 17.11
C ASN A 105 -11.76 -13.46 18.17
N ASN A 106 -11.51 -14.76 18.11
CA ASN A 106 -12.19 -15.78 18.92
C ASN A 106 -11.35 -16.27 20.12
N HIS A 107 -10.15 -15.71 20.32
CA HIS A 107 -9.27 -16.05 21.43
C HIS A 107 -8.99 -14.81 22.30
N ALA A 108 -8.83 -15.03 23.60
CA ALA A 108 -8.52 -13.97 24.54
C ALA A 108 -7.22 -13.25 24.14
N GLY A 109 -7.29 -11.92 24.03
CA GLY A 109 -6.18 -11.05 23.65
C GLY A 109 -6.08 -10.75 22.16
N ASP A 110 -7.00 -11.27 21.35
CA ASP A 110 -7.02 -11.05 19.89
C ASP A 110 -7.24 -9.59 19.52
N GLY A 111 -8.06 -8.85 20.28
CA GLY A 111 -8.38 -7.47 20.00
C GLY A 111 -7.13 -6.59 19.94
N PRO A 112 -6.35 -6.50 21.04
CA PRO A 112 -5.08 -5.77 21.03
C PRO A 112 -4.03 -6.36 20.08
N LEU A 113 -3.94 -7.68 19.98
CA LEU A 113 -2.95 -8.35 19.13
C LEU A 113 -3.17 -8.03 17.65
N PHE A 114 -4.42 -8.06 17.18
CA PHE A 114 -4.81 -7.86 15.79
C PHE A 114 -5.57 -6.54 15.57
N LYS A 115 -5.24 -5.50 16.35
CA LYS A 115 -5.74 -4.13 16.11
C LYS A 115 -5.24 -3.54 14.78
N GLY A 116 -5.79 -2.41 14.38
CA GLY A 116 -5.42 -1.71 13.16
C GLY A 116 -3.92 -1.41 13.05
N ARG A 117 -3.27 -1.93 12.00
CA ARG A 117 -1.87 -1.61 11.63
C ARG A 117 -1.65 -1.56 10.12
N GLY A 118 -0.52 -0.97 9.73
CA GLY A 118 -0.21 -0.68 8.34
C GLY A 118 -0.80 0.65 7.89
N LEU A 119 -0.46 1.06 6.68
CA LEU A 119 -0.84 2.35 6.12
C LEU A 119 -2.35 2.47 5.85
N LEU A 120 -3.05 1.34 5.68
CA LEU A 120 -4.51 1.26 5.52
C LEU A 120 -5.20 0.37 6.57
N GLN A 121 -4.58 0.20 7.75
CA GLN A 121 -5.22 -0.36 8.95
C GLN A 121 -5.86 -1.76 8.77
N ILE A 122 -5.06 -2.80 8.46
CA ILE A 122 -5.57 -4.18 8.55
C ILE A 122 -5.93 -4.51 9.99
N THR A 123 -7.08 -5.17 10.19
CA THR A 123 -7.63 -5.44 11.52
C THR A 123 -8.24 -6.84 11.58
N GLY A 124 -8.08 -7.54 12.70
CA GLY A 124 -8.68 -8.85 12.96
C GLY A 124 -7.80 -10.04 12.62
N ARG A 125 -7.86 -11.08 13.45
CA ARG A 125 -7.08 -12.32 13.33
C ARG A 125 -7.21 -12.93 11.94
N SER A 126 -8.43 -13.03 11.40
CA SER A 126 -8.67 -13.62 10.07
C SER A 126 -7.88 -12.92 8.98
N ASN A 127 -7.81 -11.59 9.03
CA ASN A 127 -7.12 -10.79 8.03
C ASN A 127 -5.60 -10.87 8.18
N TYR A 128 -5.10 -10.82 9.43
CA TYR A 128 -3.69 -10.99 9.73
C TYR A 128 -3.15 -12.35 9.29
N THR A 129 -3.87 -13.44 9.60
CA THR A 129 -3.48 -14.80 9.22
C THR A 129 -3.42 -14.96 7.70
N LYS A 130 -4.46 -14.53 6.97
CA LYS A 130 -4.48 -14.64 5.51
C LYS A 130 -3.44 -13.75 4.83
N CYS A 131 -3.20 -12.54 5.37
CA CYS A 131 -2.13 -11.66 4.90
C CYS A 131 -0.76 -12.31 5.10
N GLN A 132 -0.50 -12.89 6.28
CA GLN A 132 0.75 -13.61 6.56
C GLN A 132 0.98 -14.75 5.58
N GLU A 133 -0.02 -15.61 5.38
CA GLU A 133 0.09 -16.74 4.45
C GLU A 133 0.39 -16.28 3.03
N TYR A 134 -0.33 -15.27 2.56
CA TYR A 134 -0.10 -14.69 1.23
C TYR A 134 1.33 -14.15 1.09
N LEU A 135 1.80 -13.36 2.05
CA LEU A 135 3.14 -12.77 2.01
C LEU A 135 4.24 -13.81 2.15
N ARG A 136 4.08 -14.86 2.98
CA ARG A 136 5.02 -15.99 3.04
C ARG A 136 5.25 -16.60 1.66
N THR A 137 4.17 -16.85 0.93
CA THR A 137 4.24 -17.41 -0.43
C THR A 137 4.86 -16.42 -1.41
N LYS A 138 4.40 -15.17 -1.44
CA LYS A 138 4.86 -14.18 -2.43
C LYS A 138 6.29 -13.71 -2.21
N LEU A 139 6.75 -13.66 -0.97
CA LEU A 139 8.12 -13.29 -0.60
C LEU A 139 9.06 -14.50 -0.57
N ASN A 140 8.54 -15.72 -0.74
CA ASN A 140 9.27 -16.97 -0.51
C ASN A 140 9.98 -17.00 0.86
N ASP A 141 9.32 -16.45 1.88
CA ASP A 141 9.83 -16.36 3.25
C ASP A 141 8.88 -17.10 4.18
N ARG A 142 9.20 -18.35 4.50
CA ARG A 142 8.40 -19.19 5.41
C ARG A 142 8.47 -18.73 6.86
N MET A 143 9.48 -17.92 7.22
CA MET A 143 9.70 -17.42 8.58
C MET A 143 8.99 -16.09 8.84
N PHE A 144 8.48 -15.41 7.80
CA PHE A 144 7.67 -14.22 7.95
C PHE A 144 6.51 -14.48 8.92
N ASP A 145 6.38 -13.63 9.93
CA ASP A 145 5.42 -13.83 11.02
C ASP A 145 4.93 -12.49 11.56
N ILE A 146 3.63 -12.31 11.56
CA ILE A 146 2.89 -11.14 12.06
C ILE A 146 1.74 -11.56 12.99
N THR A 147 1.68 -12.83 13.40
CA THR A 147 0.53 -13.39 14.12
C THR A 147 0.86 -13.99 15.48
N SER A 148 2.09 -14.46 15.70
CA SER A 148 2.41 -15.25 16.90
C SER A 148 2.50 -14.45 18.20
N SER A 149 2.75 -13.14 18.11
CA SER A 149 2.93 -12.28 19.27
C SER A 149 2.78 -10.80 18.93
N MET A 150 2.65 -9.95 19.95
CA MET A 150 2.53 -8.50 19.79
C MET A 150 3.72 -7.89 19.04
N SER A 151 4.95 -8.27 19.40
CA SER A 151 6.16 -7.79 18.71
C SER A 151 6.15 -8.19 17.23
N LYS A 152 5.65 -9.38 16.89
CA LYS A 152 5.53 -9.81 15.50
C LYS A 152 4.46 -9.03 14.75
N ALA A 153 3.29 -8.82 15.35
CA ALA A 153 2.21 -8.02 14.76
C ALA A 153 2.62 -6.54 14.53
N LYS A 154 3.39 -5.97 15.45
CA LYS A 154 3.93 -4.59 15.38
C LYS A 154 4.84 -4.32 14.19
N GLN A 155 5.40 -5.36 13.57
CA GLN A 155 6.16 -5.20 12.32
C GLN A 155 5.33 -4.55 11.21
N LEU A 156 4.00 -4.67 11.22
CA LEU A 156 3.13 -3.97 10.26
C LEU A 156 3.06 -2.46 10.46
N SER A 157 3.57 -1.94 11.57
CA SER A 157 3.65 -0.51 11.87
C SER A 157 5.10 -0.02 11.90
N GLU A 158 6.03 -0.86 12.35
CA GLU A 158 7.44 -0.50 12.57
C GLU A 158 8.32 -0.76 11.34
N ASN A 159 7.91 -1.65 10.43
CA ASN A 159 8.65 -1.94 9.20
C ASN A 159 7.91 -1.35 7.97
N PRO A 160 8.45 -0.29 7.32
CA PRO A 160 7.81 0.36 6.17
C PRO A 160 7.45 -0.59 5.03
N ARG A 161 8.29 -1.60 4.76
CA ARG A 161 8.03 -2.61 3.72
C ARG A 161 6.79 -3.42 4.04
N TYR A 162 6.70 -3.94 5.27
CA TYR A 162 5.55 -4.75 5.69
C TYR A 162 4.27 -3.93 5.87
N ALA A 163 4.40 -2.68 6.33
CA ALA A 163 3.28 -1.75 6.38
C ALA A 163 2.66 -1.51 4.99
N ALA A 164 3.50 -1.25 3.98
CA ALA A 164 3.05 -1.05 2.60
C ALA A 164 2.44 -2.34 2.00
N LEU A 165 3.10 -3.49 2.18
CA LEU A 165 2.62 -4.78 1.69
C LEU A 165 1.28 -5.18 2.31
N ALA A 166 1.11 -5.02 3.63
CA ALA A 166 -0.17 -5.26 4.29
C ALA A 166 -1.28 -4.33 3.77
N SER A 167 -0.95 -3.09 3.44
CA SER A 167 -1.89 -2.11 2.90
C SER A 167 -2.29 -2.43 1.45
N GLY A 168 -1.35 -2.92 0.65
CA GLY A 168 -1.68 -3.46 -0.67
C GLY A 168 -2.55 -4.73 -0.58
N TYR A 169 -2.30 -5.60 0.41
CA TYR A 169 -3.15 -6.77 0.68
C TYR A 169 -4.57 -6.35 1.08
N PHE A 170 -4.70 -5.35 1.97
CA PHE A 170 -5.97 -4.73 2.29
C PHE A 170 -6.71 -4.27 1.04
N TRP A 171 -6.01 -3.50 0.21
CA TRP A 171 -6.56 -2.89 -0.99
C TRP A 171 -7.09 -3.94 -1.97
N LYS A 172 -6.30 -4.98 -2.24
CA LYS A 172 -6.62 -5.99 -3.27
C LYS A 172 -7.55 -7.10 -2.78
N TYR A 173 -7.35 -7.60 -1.57
CA TYR A 173 -7.97 -8.85 -1.10
C TYR A 173 -8.99 -8.67 0.02
N ILE A 174 -8.82 -7.68 0.89
CA ILE A 174 -9.82 -7.38 1.93
C ILE A 174 -10.96 -6.52 1.34
N LYS A 175 -10.61 -5.54 0.50
CA LYS A 175 -11.55 -4.60 -0.12
C LYS A 175 -11.54 -4.74 -1.65
N LEU A 176 -12.01 -5.90 -2.11
CA LEU A 176 -11.98 -6.37 -3.51
C LEU A 176 -12.42 -5.36 -4.59
N LYS A 177 -13.25 -4.37 -4.24
CA LYS A 177 -13.80 -3.37 -5.17
C LYS A 177 -12.90 -2.14 -5.36
N LEU A 178 -11.81 -1.99 -4.60
CA LEU A 178 -11.04 -0.74 -4.61
C LEU A 178 -10.38 -0.45 -5.95
N ASN A 179 -9.75 -1.44 -6.62
CA ASN A 179 -9.18 -1.23 -7.95
C ASN A 179 -10.24 -0.77 -8.96
N THR A 180 -11.39 -1.46 -9.03
CA THR A 180 -12.45 -1.14 -10.00
C THR A 180 -13.18 0.16 -9.67
N THR A 181 -13.17 0.59 -8.41
CA THR A 181 -13.74 1.88 -7.98
C THR A 181 -12.77 3.02 -8.28
N ALA A 182 -11.48 2.82 -8.03
CA ALA A 182 -10.43 3.78 -8.39
C ALA A 182 -10.32 3.97 -9.91
N ASP A 183 -10.50 2.91 -10.72
CA ASP A 183 -10.52 3.03 -12.19
C ASP A 183 -11.69 3.90 -12.71
N LYS A 184 -12.74 4.08 -11.90
CA LYS A 184 -13.87 4.99 -12.18
C LYS A 184 -13.68 6.38 -11.58
N ASP A 185 -12.52 6.63 -10.98
CA ASP A 185 -12.17 7.86 -10.27
C ASP A 185 -13.14 8.24 -9.13
N ASP A 186 -13.75 7.23 -8.50
CA ASP A 186 -14.84 7.43 -7.53
C ASP A 186 -14.28 7.53 -6.09
N VAL A 187 -13.83 8.74 -5.74
CA VAL A 187 -13.21 9.02 -4.43
C VAL A 187 -14.16 8.77 -3.25
N TYR A 188 -15.47 8.99 -3.45
CA TYR A 188 -16.46 8.75 -2.41
C TYR A 188 -16.50 7.27 -2.06
N TRP A 189 -16.71 6.38 -3.03
CA TRP A 189 -16.78 4.95 -2.74
C TRP A 189 -15.44 4.33 -2.34
N VAL A 190 -14.32 4.81 -2.89
CA VAL A 190 -12.99 4.43 -2.39
C VAL A 190 -12.89 4.73 -0.89
N SER A 191 -13.27 5.94 -0.48
CA SER A 191 -13.20 6.37 0.92
C SER A 191 -14.19 5.59 1.81
N VAL A 192 -15.38 5.24 1.31
CA VAL A 192 -16.33 4.36 2.03
C VAL A 192 -15.73 2.97 2.27
N TYR A 193 -15.00 2.40 1.31
CA TYR A 193 -14.38 1.09 1.53
C TYR A 193 -13.22 1.12 2.52
N VAL A 194 -12.43 2.20 2.52
CA VAL A 194 -11.28 2.39 3.40
C VAL A 194 -11.73 2.71 4.84
N ASN A 195 -12.57 3.73 5.01
CA ASN A 195 -12.91 4.30 6.32
C ASN A 195 -14.29 3.89 6.84
N GLY A 196 -15.21 3.51 5.95
CA GLY A 196 -16.63 3.41 6.27
C GLY A 196 -17.36 4.74 6.07
N TRP A 197 -18.57 4.85 6.60
CA TRP A 197 -19.39 6.06 6.49
C TRP A 197 -20.28 6.26 7.71
N ALA A 198 -20.55 7.53 8.04
CA ALA A 198 -21.46 7.91 9.10
C ALA A 198 -22.17 9.22 8.74
N VAL A 199 -23.18 9.59 9.52
CA VAL A 199 -23.73 10.94 9.44
C VAL A 199 -22.66 11.91 9.97
N GLN A 200 -22.31 12.91 9.18
CA GLN A 200 -21.33 13.93 9.56
C GLN A 200 -22.04 15.22 9.97
N GLU A 201 -21.48 15.95 10.93
CA GLU A 201 -21.98 17.27 11.34
C GLU A 201 -21.77 18.31 10.24
N HIS A 202 -20.66 18.22 9.51
CA HIS A 202 -20.27 19.11 8.42
C HIS A 202 -19.88 18.28 7.18
N PRO A 203 -20.85 17.73 6.43
CA PRO A 203 -20.56 16.88 5.29
C PRO A 203 -19.97 17.69 4.12
N TYR A 204 -18.98 17.13 3.45
CA TYR A 204 -18.45 17.64 2.19
C TYR A 204 -19.45 17.49 1.04
N TYR A 205 -20.19 16.36 1.00
CA TYR A 205 -21.27 16.13 0.06
C TYR A 205 -22.64 16.36 0.74
N PRO A 206 -23.22 17.58 0.65
CA PRO A 206 -24.45 17.92 1.36
C PRO A 206 -25.68 17.13 0.86
N ASP A 207 -25.59 16.54 -0.34
CA ASP A 207 -26.63 15.70 -0.93
C ASP A 207 -26.59 14.24 -0.41
N LYS A 208 -25.56 13.86 0.35
CA LYS A 208 -25.38 12.50 0.87
C LYS A 208 -25.82 12.41 2.33
N ALA A 209 -26.64 11.42 2.64
CA ALA A 209 -27.11 11.18 4.02
C ALA A 209 -25.98 10.74 4.98
N ARG A 210 -24.91 10.15 4.44
CA ARG A 210 -23.72 9.70 5.18
C ARG A 210 -22.51 9.88 4.29
N GLU A 211 -21.35 10.09 4.89
CA GLU A 211 -20.07 10.08 4.18
C GLU A 211 -18.93 9.59 5.08
N PRO A 212 -17.80 9.17 4.48
CA PRO A 212 -16.57 8.91 5.20
C PRO A 212 -16.11 10.12 5.99
N ASN A 213 -15.34 9.91 7.06
CA ASN A 213 -14.81 11.03 7.82
C ASN A 213 -13.78 11.82 6.97
N HIS A 214 -13.81 13.15 7.10
CA HIS A 214 -12.86 14.08 6.48
C HIS A 214 -12.76 13.94 4.95
N MET A 215 -13.92 13.90 4.26
CA MET A 215 -13.96 13.79 2.80
C MET A 215 -13.27 14.97 2.09
N ASP A 216 -13.32 16.16 2.66
CA ASP A 216 -12.61 17.35 2.18
C ASP A 216 -11.11 17.10 2.03
N ASP A 217 -10.47 16.55 3.06
CA ASP A 217 -9.04 16.24 3.05
C ASP A 217 -8.71 15.07 2.11
N ARG A 218 -9.57 14.06 2.02
CA ARG A 218 -9.40 12.93 1.08
C ARG A 218 -9.45 13.39 -0.37
N VAL A 219 -10.40 14.28 -0.71
CA VAL A 219 -10.53 14.88 -2.05
C VAL A 219 -9.32 15.76 -2.36
N ASN A 220 -8.91 16.61 -1.41
CA ASN A 220 -7.73 17.47 -1.59
C ASN A 220 -6.45 16.66 -1.82
N LYS A 221 -6.20 15.62 -1.01
CA LYS A 221 -5.05 14.72 -1.19
C LYS A 221 -5.09 13.98 -2.52
N LEU A 222 -6.27 13.58 -3.00
CA LEU A 222 -6.40 12.96 -4.32
C LEU A 222 -5.97 13.94 -5.43
N SER A 223 -6.40 15.19 -5.38
CA SER A 223 -6.00 16.20 -6.37
C SER A 223 -4.49 16.44 -6.34
N ILE A 224 -3.88 16.60 -5.16
CA ILE A 224 -2.41 16.72 -5.01
C ILE A 224 -1.69 15.54 -5.68
N VAL A 225 -2.15 14.31 -5.42
CA VAL A 225 -1.53 13.11 -5.97
C VAL A 225 -1.71 13.03 -7.49
N LYS A 226 -2.89 13.37 -8.02
CA LYS A 226 -3.14 13.42 -9.46
C LYS A 226 -2.28 14.45 -10.17
N ASN A 227 -2.10 15.64 -9.58
CA ASN A 227 -1.20 16.67 -10.08
C ASN A 227 0.25 16.16 -10.14
N ALA A 228 0.70 15.43 -9.12
CA ALA A 228 2.03 14.80 -9.13
C ALA A 228 2.19 13.75 -10.25
N PHE A 229 1.10 13.12 -10.70
CA PHE A 229 1.09 12.23 -11.86
C PHE A 229 0.81 12.93 -13.20
N GLY A 230 0.57 14.25 -13.22
CA GLY A 230 0.21 15.01 -14.42
C GLY A 230 -1.17 14.65 -14.99
N LEU A 231 -2.12 14.27 -14.13
CA LEU A 231 -3.49 13.92 -14.53
C LEU A 231 -4.47 15.11 -14.46
N GLU A 232 -4.12 16.15 -13.71
CA GLU A 232 -4.87 17.39 -13.50
C GLU A 232 -3.91 18.60 -13.58
#